data_AF-D1ANC2-F1
#
_entry.id   AF-D1ANC2-F1
#
_cell.length_a   1.000
_cell.length_b   1.000
_cell.length_c   1.000
_cell.angle_alpha   90.00
_cell.angle_beta   90.00
_cell.angle_gamma   90.00
#
_symmetry.space_group_name_H-M   'P 1'
#
loop_
_entity.id
_entity.type
_entity.pdbx_description
1 polymer ?
#
loop_
_entity_poly.entity_id
_entity_poly.type
_entity_poly.pdbx_seq_one_letter_code
_entity_poly.pdbx_strand_id
1 'polypeptide(L)'
;MQTKHIEKLEELKGYEWEYHGKKFLLTGQDYLVLKQTDTFDNKGLLCCISLRFIGLENLAELEFYGLKVILNEKPKLTRKEKILIECHEDEFFIARSENNSLCIFEKMPQQCSLGHWGRIWGDDRLVINSELFPFITWESGKAWSKSELMELEVTE
;
A
#
# COMPACT_ATOMS: atom_id res chain seq x y z
N MET A 1 -2.49 -15.74 -8.66
CA MET A 1 -1.36 -15.30 -7.83
C MET A 1 -1.46 -13.79 -7.71
N GLN A 2 -1.60 -13.27 -6.49
CA GLN A 2 -1.66 -11.84 -6.22
C GLN A 2 -0.26 -11.34 -5.86
N THR A 3 0.07 -10.10 -6.20
CA THR A 3 1.37 -9.50 -5.92
C THR A 3 1.17 -8.25 -5.06
N LYS A 4 1.96 -8.12 -3.99
CA LYS A 4 1.96 -6.96 -3.10
C LYS A 4 3.40 -6.46 -2.92
N HIS A 5 3.61 -5.21 -3.29
CA HIS A 5 4.86 -4.51 -3.03
C HIS A 5 4.76 -3.84 -1.66
N ILE A 6 5.81 -3.95 -0.86
CA ILE A 6 5.91 -3.35 0.48
C ILE A 6 7.29 -2.75 0.70
N GLU A 7 7.37 -1.67 1.46
CA GLU A 7 8.62 -1.14 2.02
C GLU A 7 8.86 -1.73 3.41
N LYS A 8 7.78 -1.97 4.17
CA LYS A 8 7.83 -2.49 5.54
C LYS A 8 6.82 -3.60 5.76
N LEU A 9 7.13 -4.49 6.69
CA LEU A 9 6.29 -5.65 7.00
C LEU A 9 4.90 -5.23 7.49
N GLU A 10 4.81 -4.12 8.20
CA GLU A 10 3.58 -3.57 8.78
C GLU A 10 2.52 -3.23 7.73
N GLU A 11 2.90 -2.98 6.48
CA GLU A 11 1.97 -2.71 5.38
C GLU A 11 1.11 -3.92 5.00
N LEU A 12 1.48 -5.12 5.45
CA LEU A 12 0.67 -6.32 5.29
C LEU A 12 -0.41 -6.46 6.39
N LYS A 13 -0.42 -5.61 7.43
CA LYS A 13 -1.42 -5.68 8.49
C LYS A 13 -2.81 -5.34 7.93
N GLY A 14 -3.77 -6.22 8.17
CA GLY A 14 -5.13 -6.08 7.64
C GLY A 14 -5.27 -6.51 6.18
N TYR A 15 -4.20 -6.99 5.54
CA TYR A 15 -4.27 -7.41 4.14
C TYR A 15 -5.03 -8.73 4.00
N GLU A 16 -6.07 -8.71 3.16
CA GLU A 16 -6.93 -9.86 2.86
C GLU A 16 -6.74 -10.31 1.41
N TRP A 17 -6.75 -11.62 1.19
CA TRP A 17 -6.76 -12.19 -0.15
C TRP A 17 -7.44 -13.56 -0.20
N GLU A 18 -7.71 -14.02 -1.42
CA GLU A 18 -8.29 -15.34 -1.68
C GLU A 18 -7.34 -16.18 -2.55
N TYR A 19 -7.19 -17.44 -2.19
CA TYR A 19 -6.40 -18.42 -2.95
C TYR A 19 -7.03 -19.81 -2.88
N HIS A 20 -7.33 -20.40 -4.05
CA HIS A 20 -8.06 -21.67 -4.18
C HIS A 20 -9.37 -21.73 -3.38
N GLY A 21 -10.16 -20.65 -3.42
CA GLY A 21 -11.44 -20.56 -2.70
C GLY A 21 -11.29 -20.50 -1.18
N LYS A 22 -10.07 -20.25 -0.68
CA LYS A 22 -9.78 -20.01 0.72
C LYS A 22 -9.46 -18.55 0.97
N LYS A 23 -10.00 -17.98 2.05
CA LYS A 23 -9.77 -16.59 2.46
C LYS A 23 -8.69 -16.49 3.52
N PHE A 24 -7.74 -15.60 3.29
CA PHE A 24 -6.60 -15.34 4.16
C PHE A 24 -6.57 -13.89 4.59
N LEU A 25 -6.03 -13.68 5.80
CA LEU A 25 -5.86 -12.36 6.41
C LEU A 25 -4.56 -12.35 7.20
N LEU A 26 -3.78 -11.27 7.05
CA LEU A 26 -2.63 -10.99 7.92
C LEU A 26 -3.04 -10.03 9.03
N THR A 27 -2.86 -10.44 10.28
CA THR A 27 -3.21 -9.61 11.47
C THR A 27 -2.04 -9.49 12.42
N GLY A 28 -2.09 -8.47 13.29
CA GLY A 28 -1.28 -8.43 14.51
C GLY A 28 -0.71 -7.05 14.82
N GLN A 29 -0.37 -6.83 16.09
CA GLN A 29 0.14 -5.55 16.60
C GLN A 29 1.68 -5.53 16.53
N ASP A 30 2.33 -6.43 17.26
CA ASP A 30 3.81 -6.48 17.35
C ASP A 30 4.45 -7.43 16.33
N TYR A 31 3.66 -8.32 15.73
CA TYR A 31 4.08 -9.31 14.74
C TYR A 31 2.93 -9.59 13.77
N LEU A 32 3.22 -10.18 12.59
CA LEU A 32 2.17 -10.64 11.69
C LEU A 32 1.81 -12.11 11.96
N VAL A 33 0.52 -12.41 11.85
CA VAL A 33 -0.05 -13.75 11.90
C VAL A 33 -0.89 -13.96 10.65
N LEU A 34 -0.53 -14.98 9.90
CA LEU A 34 -1.35 -15.52 8.81
C LEU A 34 -2.54 -16.26 9.41
N LYS A 35 -3.74 -15.85 9.03
CA LYS A 35 -5.00 -16.48 9.41
C LYS A 35 -5.77 -16.92 8.18
N GLN A 36 -6.48 -18.04 8.30
CA GLN A 36 -7.53 -18.42 7.37
C GLN A 36 -8.88 -18.09 8.01
N THR A 37 -9.74 -17.36 7.29
CA THR A 37 -10.97 -16.76 7.86
C THR A 37 -12.25 -17.48 7.45
N ASP A 38 -12.15 -18.50 6.60
CA ASP A 38 -13.28 -19.23 6.03
C ASP A 38 -13.30 -20.72 6.41
N THR A 39 -12.73 -21.05 7.56
CA THR A 39 -12.81 -22.39 8.13
C THR A 39 -14.09 -22.58 8.93
N PHE A 40 -14.55 -23.82 9.04
CA PHE A 40 -15.69 -24.18 9.90
C PHE A 40 -15.21 -25.08 11.03
N ASP A 41 -15.72 -24.86 12.24
CA ASP A 41 -15.46 -25.72 13.38
C ASP A 41 -16.26 -27.04 13.29
N ASN A 42 -16.08 -27.93 14.28
CA ASN A 42 -16.77 -29.21 14.35
C ASN A 42 -18.30 -29.08 14.49
N LYS A 43 -18.82 -27.87 14.70
CA LYS A 43 -20.25 -27.54 14.81
C LYS A 43 -20.78 -26.84 13.55
N GLY A 44 -19.94 -26.67 12.51
CA GLY A 44 -20.31 -25.97 11.29
C GLY A 44 -20.35 -24.45 11.44
N LEU A 45 -19.75 -23.89 12.49
CA LEU A 45 -19.66 -22.44 12.68
C LEU A 45 -18.40 -21.90 12.02
N LEU A 46 -18.54 -20.79 11.31
CA LEU A 46 -17.41 -20.07 10.72
C LEU A 46 -16.42 -19.68 11.82
N CYS A 47 -15.17 -20.06 11.65
CA CYS A 47 -14.09 -19.79 12.59
C CYS A 47 -12.87 -19.29 11.84
N CYS A 48 -12.05 -18.52 12.55
CA CYS A 48 -10.78 -18.02 12.07
C CYS A 48 -9.66 -18.82 12.73
N ILE A 49 -8.82 -19.45 11.93
CA ILE A 49 -7.67 -20.23 12.43
C ILE A 49 -6.36 -19.49 12.17
N SER A 50 -5.48 -19.46 13.17
CA SER A 50 -4.11 -18.99 13.00
C SER A 50 -3.27 -20.10 12.40
N LEU A 51 -2.64 -19.84 11.26
CA LEU A 51 -1.80 -20.80 10.58
C LEU A 51 -0.34 -20.66 11.01
N ARG A 52 0.19 -19.44 10.99
CA ARG A 52 1.62 -19.19 11.21
C ARG A 52 1.94 -17.70 11.50
N PHE A 53 3.10 -17.46 12.10
CA PHE A 53 3.70 -16.12 12.23
C PHE A 53 4.53 -15.76 11.00
N ILE A 54 4.37 -14.53 10.50
CA ILE A 54 5.10 -14.02 9.35
C ILE A 54 6.05 -12.91 9.81
N GLY A 55 7.30 -13.05 9.42
CA GLY A 55 8.41 -12.12 9.59
C GLY A 55 9.11 -11.87 8.26
N LEU A 56 10.14 -11.02 8.26
CA LEU A 56 10.94 -10.76 7.06
C LEU A 56 11.66 -12.03 6.57
N GLU A 57 12.10 -12.87 7.51
CA GLU A 57 12.83 -14.11 7.29
C GLU A 57 12.03 -15.21 6.59
N ASN A 58 10.69 -15.12 6.58
CA ASN A 58 9.81 -16.13 5.99
C ASN A 58 8.74 -15.55 5.06
N LEU A 59 8.93 -14.35 4.51
CA LEU A 59 8.02 -13.71 3.55
C LEU A 59 7.74 -14.58 2.31
N ALA A 60 8.73 -15.34 1.84
CA ALA A 60 8.57 -16.25 0.69
C ALA A 60 7.49 -17.32 0.94
N GLU A 61 7.12 -17.59 2.20
CA GLU A 61 6.07 -18.54 2.49
C GLU A 61 4.68 -18.08 2.03
N LEU A 62 4.46 -16.77 1.93
CA LEU A 62 3.22 -16.21 1.44
C LEU A 62 2.97 -16.55 -0.03
N GLU A 63 4.03 -16.79 -0.82
CA GLU A 63 3.90 -17.23 -2.21
C GLU A 63 3.20 -18.59 -2.30
N PHE A 64 3.41 -19.49 -1.33
CA PHE A 64 2.70 -20.77 -1.27
C PHE A 64 1.20 -20.61 -1.01
N TYR A 65 0.80 -19.51 -0.38
CA TYR A 65 -0.59 -19.13 -0.18
C TYR A 65 -1.10 -18.17 -1.26
N GLY A 66 -0.42 -18.11 -2.41
CA GLY A 66 -0.85 -17.36 -3.58
C GLY A 66 -0.59 -15.86 -3.51
N LEU A 67 0.12 -15.37 -2.49
CA LEU A 67 0.50 -13.98 -2.30
C LEU A 67 2.01 -13.79 -2.48
N LYS A 68 2.42 -13.21 -3.61
CA LYS A 68 3.79 -12.78 -3.85
C LYS A 68 4.06 -11.47 -3.16
N VAL A 69 4.93 -11.47 -2.16
CA VAL A 69 5.38 -10.25 -1.49
C VAL A 69 6.71 -9.83 -2.05
N ILE A 70 6.79 -8.58 -2.49
CA ILE A 70 8.03 -8.00 -2.99
C ILE A 70 8.45 -6.88 -2.03
N LEU A 71 9.52 -7.15 -1.30
CA LEU A 71 10.10 -6.22 -0.34
C LEU A 71 11.15 -5.35 -1.03
N ASN A 72 11.06 -4.03 -0.84
CA ASN A 72 12.03 -3.06 -1.33
C ASN A 72 12.24 -3.04 -2.87
N GLU A 73 11.34 -3.63 -3.67
CA GLU A 73 11.33 -3.31 -5.09
C GLU A 73 10.77 -1.91 -5.25
N LYS A 74 11.58 -1.01 -5.81
CA LYS A 74 11.13 0.34 -6.12
C LYS A 74 9.95 0.27 -7.10
N PRO A 75 8.85 1.00 -6.84
CA PRO A 75 7.73 1.05 -7.77
C PRO A 75 8.19 1.61 -9.13
N LYS A 76 7.45 1.30 -10.18
CA LYS A 76 7.71 1.81 -11.53
C LYS A 76 6.67 2.84 -11.92
N LEU A 77 7.09 3.78 -12.76
CA LEU A 77 6.20 4.79 -13.34
C LEU A 77 5.77 4.37 -14.74
N THR A 78 4.53 4.63 -15.08
CA THR A 78 4.10 4.67 -16.48
C THR A 78 4.67 5.90 -17.18
N ARG A 79 4.76 5.87 -18.52
CA ARG A 79 5.19 7.04 -19.31
C ARG A 79 4.31 8.26 -19.06
N LYS A 80 3.00 8.08 -18.86
CA LYS A 80 2.04 9.18 -18.57
C LYS A 80 2.32 9.85 -17.23
N GLU A 81 2.58 9.05 -16.20
CA GLU A 81 2.94 9.56 -14.86
C GLU A 81 4.25 10.32 -14.90
N LYS A 82 5.26 9.81 -15.62
CA LYS A 82 6.54 10.49 -15.79
C LYS A 82 6.37 11.86 -16.44
N ILE A 83 5.59 11.95 -17.53
CA ILE A 83 5.31 13.22 -18.20
C ILE A 83 4.61 14.21 -17.26
N LEU A 84 3.63 13.76 -16.48
CA LEU A 84 2.94 14.61 -15.52
C LEU A 84 3.91 15.21 -14.49
N ILE A 85 4.87 14.41 -14.01
CA ILE A 85 5.90 14.87 -13.07
C ILE A 85 6.86 15.87 -13.74
N GLU A 86 7.28 15.59 -14.98
CA GLU A 86 8.19 16.44 -15.75
C GLU A 86 7.60 17.80 -16.12
N CYS A 87 6.27 17.90 -16.30
CA CYS A 87 5.59 19.14 -16.67
C CYS A 87 5.57 20.20 -15.54
N HIS A 88 5.83 19.83 -14.30
CA HIS A 88 5.89 20.77 -13.18
C HIS A 88 7.34 21.19 -12.96
N GLU A 89 7.64 22.48 -12.91
CA GLU A 89 9.02 22.97 -12.74
C GLU A 89 9.51 22.80 -11.30
N ASP A 90 8.68 23.19 -10.32
CA ASP A 90 9.03 23.17 -8.91
C ASP A 90 8.94 21.79 -8.25
N GLU A 91 9.54 21.66 -7.07
CA GLU A 91 9.38 20.48 -6.21
C GLU A 91 7.94 20.41 -5.67
N PHE A 92 7.37 19.21 -5.64
CA PHE A 92 6.04 18.97 -5.10
C PHE A 92 5.96 17.58 -4.47
N PHE A 93 4.87 17.29 -3.79
CA PHE A 93 4.63 16.02 -3.10
C PHE A 93 3.30 15.43 -3.56
N ILE A 94 3.25 14.12 -3.76
CA ILE A 94 2.02 13.37 -4.06
C ILE A 94 1.66 12.51 -2.85
N ALA A 95 0.40 12.56 -2.41
CA ALA A 95 -0.10 11.68 -1.37
C ALA A 95 -1.53 11.24 -1.62
N ARG A 96 -1.89 10.04 -1.12
CA ARG A 96 -3.22 9.47 -1.24
C ARG A 96 -3.92 9.45 0.11
N SER A 97 -5.12 10.03 0.16
CA SER A 97 -5.97 10.07 1.35
C SER A 97 -6.75 8.75 1.54
N GLU A 98 -7.31 8.53 2.73
CA GLU A 98 -8.05 7.30 3.09
C GLU A 98 -9.28 7.07 2.17
N ASN A 99 -9.89 8.16 1.69
CA ASN A 99 -10.98 8.12 0.72
C ASN A 99 -10.53 7.88 -0.74
N ASN A 100 -9.29 7.44 -0.95
CA ASN A 100 -8.66 7.20 -2.25
C ASN A 100 -8.39 8.45 -3.12
N SER A 101 -8.62 9.67 -2.60
CA SER A 101 -8.25 10.91 -3.31
C SER A 101 -6.74 11.06 -3.40
N LEU A 102 -6.24 11.28 -4.61
CA LEU A 102 -4.83 11.52 -4.90
C LEU A 102 -4.59 13.02 -5.11
N CYS A 103 -3.65 13.59 -4.37
CA CYS A 103 -3.43 15.03 -4.35
C CYS A 103 -1.95 15.37 -4.54
N ILE A 104 -1.69 16.47 -5.23
CA ILE A 104 -0.40 17.16 -5.30
C ILE A 104 -0.38 18.28 -4.26
N PHE A 105 0.74 18.43 -3.57
CA PHE A 105 0.99 19.46 -2.57
C PHE A 105 2.30 20.19 -2.91
N GLU A 106 2.31 21.52 -2.84
CA GLU A 106 3.54 22.31 -3.07
C GLU A 106 4.60 22.10 -1.97
N LYS A 107 4.17 21.60 -0.81
CA LYS A 107 5.05 21.41 0.34
C LYS A 107 4.63 20.17 1.11
N MET A 108 5.58 19.54 1.81
CA MET A 108 5.38 18.27 2.51
C MET A 108 4.10 18.27 3.36
N PRO A 109 3.11 17.42 3.04
CA PRO A 109 1.89 17.28 3.82
C PRO A 109 2.08 16.31 5.00
N GLN A 110 1.12 16.29 5.91
CA GLN A 110 1.06 15.32 7.01
C GLN A 110 -0.29 14.60 7.01
N GLN A 111 -0.29 13.33 7.38
CA GLN A 111 -1.53 12.60 7.65
C GLN A 111 -2.21 13.18 8.88
N CYS A 112 -3.51 13.41 8.78
CA CYS A 112 -4.33 13.79 9.91
C CYS A 112 -5.21 12.61 10.37
N SER A 113 -5.70 12.69 11.60
CA SER A 113 -6.63 11.71 12.17
C SER A 113 -8.01 11.68 11.49
N LEU A 114 -8.29 12.62 10.58
CA LEU A 114 -9.54 12.73 9.82
C LEU A 114 -9.44 12.06 8.43
N GLY A 115 -8.47 11.17 8.22
CA GLY A 115 -8.37 10.36 7.00
C GLY A 115 -7.92 11.11 5.74
N HIS A 116 -7.30 12.28 5.88
CA HIS A 116 -6.77 13.04 4.75
C HIS A 116 -5.35 13.54 4.98
N TRP A 117 -4.73 13.96 3.90
CA TRP A 117 -3.47 14.70 3.94
C TRP A 117 -3.75 16.19 3.92
N GLY A 118 -3.07 16.93 4.78
CA GLY A 118 -3.21 18.37 4.88
C GLY A 118 -2.03 19.01 5.58
N ARG A 119 -2.15 20.31 5.79
CA ARG A 119 -1.24 21.09 6.63
C ARG A 119 -1.99 21.54 7.87
N ILE A 120 -1.24 21.88 8.90
CA ILE A 120 -1.79 22.50 10.12
C ILE A 120 -2.49 23.84 9.77
N TRP A 121 -2.09 24.49 8.68
CA TRP A 121 -2.65 25.77 8.21
C TRP A 121 -2.75 25.79 6.67
N GLY A 122 -3.98 25.74 6.14
CA GLY A 122 -4.27 25.87 4.71
C GLY A 122 -4.28 24.56 3.93
N ASP A 123 -4.91 24.59 2.75
CA ASP A 123 -5.22 23.42 1.93
C ASP A 123 -4.77 23.67 0.47
N ASP A 124 -3.48 23.98 0.29
CA ASP A 124 -2.85 24.14 -1.03
C ASP A 124 -2.64 22.75 -1.66
N ARG A 125 -3.73 22.15 -2.13
CA ARG A 125 -3.73 20.83 -2.76
C ARG A 125 -4.48 20.84 -4.08
N LEU A 126 -3.92 20.15 -5.06
CA LEU A 126 -4.57 19.87 -6.34
C LEU A 126 -4.95 18.39 -6.39
N VAL A 127 -6.24 18.10 -6.53
CA VAL A 127 -6.72 16.73 -6.74
C VAL A 127 -6.45 16.32 -8.19
N ILE A 128 -5.82 15.17 -8.37
CA ILE A 128 -5.53 14.58 -9.69
C ILE A 128 -6.26 13.25 -9.89
N ASN A 129 -6.15 12.65 -11.07
CA ASN A 129 -6.78 11.36 -11.36
C ASN A 129 -6.30 10.30 -10.34
N SER A 130 -7.25 9.73 -9.59
CA SER A 130 -7.01 8.72 -8.55
C SER A 130 -6.41 7.42 -9.09
N GLU A 131 -6.54 7.13 -10.38
CA GLU A 131 -5.97 5.93 -11.00
C GLU A 131 -4.45 6.01 -11.22
N LEU A 132 -3.87 7.22 -11.18
CA LEU A 132 -2.43 7.41 -11.27
C LEU A 132 -1.75 7.00 -9.96
N PHE A 133 -0.48 6.59 -10.06
CA PHE A 133 0.38 6.22 -8.94
C PHE A 133 -0.31 5.23 -7.98
N PRO A 134 -0.72 4.04 -8.46
CA PRO A 134 -1.45 3.06 -7.63
C PRO A 134 -0.61 2.53 -6.45
N PHE A 135 0.72 2.69 -6.50
CA PHE A 135 1.63 2.33 -5.42
C PHE A 135 1.67 3.36 -4.28
N ILE A 136 1.19 4.59 -4.48
CA ILE A 136 1.08 5.59 -3.40
C ILE A 136 -0.20 5.27 -2.64
N THR A 137 -0.09 4.80 -1.41
CA THR A 137 -1.24 4.38 -0.58
C THR A 137 -1.33 5.17 0.72
N TRP A 138 -2.52 5.20 1.33
CA TRP A 138 -2.72 5.81 2.64
C TRP A 138 -1.93 5.07 3.74
N GLU A 139 -1.90 3.74 3.68
CA GLU A 139 -1.28 2.86 4.66
C GLU A 139 0.24 3.01 4.70
N SER A 140 0.87 3.44 3.59
CA SER A 140 2.31 3.71 3.53
C SER A 140 2.74 4.82 4.51
N GLY A 141 1.80 5.72 4.88
CA GLY A 141 2.09 6.88 5.71
C GLY A 141 3.09 7.86 5.09
N LYS A 142 3.36 7.74 3.78
CA LYS A 142 4.40 8.47 3.08
C LYS A 142 3.81 9.30 1.94
N ALA A 143 4.13 10.60 1.93
CA ALA A 143 4.00 11.45 0.76
C ALA A 143 5.28 11.32 -0.09
N TRP A 144 5.11 11.18 -1.40
CA TRP A 144 6.22 11.01 -2.34
C TRP A 144 6.63 12.34 -2.94
N SER A 145 7.88 12.72 -2.80
CA SER A 145 8.42 13.92 -3.44
C SER A 145 8.59 13.72 -4.95
N LYS A 146 8.53 14.80 -5.72
CA LYS A 146 8.86 14.81 -7.16
C LYS A 146 10.24 14.21 -7.38
N SER A 147 11.22 14.63 -6.59
CA SER A 147 12.60 14.14 -6.68
C SER A 147 12.68 12.62 -6.53
N GLU A 148 12.02 12.03 -5.52
CA GLU A 148 11.96 10.56 -5.36
C GLU A 148 11.28 9.86 -6.53
N LEU A 149 10.16 10.41 -7.01
CA LEU A 149 9.44 9.84 -8.15
C LEU A 149 10.28 9.89 -9.42
N MET A 150 11.11 10.92 -9.59
CA MET A 150 11.97 11.05 -10.76
C MET A 150 13.09 10.01 -10.84
N GLU A 151 13.47 9.38 -9.71
CA GLU A 151 14.45 8.28 -9.65
C GLU A 151 13.87 6.90 -10.02
N LEU A 152 12.54 6.78 -10.12
CA LEU A 152 11.89 5.51 -10.41
C LEU A 152 12.08 5.10 -11.88
N GLU A 153 12.19 3.79 -12.10
CA GLU A 153 12.21 3.23 -13.45
C GLU A 153 10.87 3.49 -14.16
N VAL A 154 10.93 3.70 -15.48
CA VAL A 154 9.75 3.91 -16.31
C VAL A 154 9.44 2.63 -17.07
N THR A 155 8.20 2.13 -16.97
CA THR A 155 7.65 1.09 -17.84
C THR A 155 6.92 1.73 -19.02
N GLU A 156 7.10 1.13 -20.20
CA GLU A 156 6.43 1.54 -21.45
C GLU A 156 4.90 1.42 -21.39
#